data_AF-A0A521YIA1-F1
#
_entry.id   AF-A0A521YIA1-F1
#
_cell.length_a   1.000
_cell.length_b   1.000
_cell.length_c   1.000
_cell.angle_alpha   90.00
_cell.angle_beta   90.00
_cell.angle_gamma   90.00
#
_symmetry.space_group_name_H-M   'P 1'
#
loop_
_entity.id
_entity.type
_entity.pdbx_description
1 polymer ?
#
loop_
_entity_poly.entity_id
_entity_poly.type
_entity_poly.pdbx_seq_one_letter_code
_entity_poly.pdbx_strand_id
1 'polypeptide(L)'
;MLPPSSMHNRRKVRLGLKVIHRHRVGSHEFRRVSELVFIRGRPKAILGWVDVGGMRAPIYLCDLDPAKLKKAAAAKDTYYYDEVTTDPRYEDLAPPPEQRKAR
;
A
#
# COMPACT_ATOMS: atom_id res chain seq x y z
N MET A 1 -34.56 -13.71 -17.87
CA MET A 1 -34.14 -13.01 -16.63
C MET A 1 -33.00 -13.83 -16.03
N LEU A 2 -31.75 -13.47 -16.36
CA LEU A 2 -30.57 -14.22 -15.89
C LEU A 2 -30.17 -13.69 -14.51
N PRO A 3 -29.79 -14.56 -13.55
CA PRO A 3 -29.41 -14.10 -12.21
C PRO A 3 -28.16 -13.20 -12.31
N PRO A 4 -28.03 -12.19 -11.43
CA PRO A 4 -26.84 -11.36 -11.40
C PRO A 4 -25.64 -12.26 -11.13
N SER A 5 -24.70 -12.23 -12.06
CA SER A 5 -23.41 -12.91 -12.01
C SER A 5 -22.86 -12.75 -10.62
N SER A 6 -22.80 -13.85 -9.86
CA SER A 6 -22.10 -13.93 -8.59
C SER A 6 -20.72 -13.29 -8.81
N MET A 7 -20.55 -12.06 -8.34
CA MET A 7 -19.25 -11.41 -8.23
C MET A 7 -18.48 -12.32 -7.29
N HIS A 8 -17.78 -13.28 -7.90
CA HIS A 8 -16.89 -14.18 -7.22
C HIS A 8 -15.96 -13.28 -6.44
N ASN A 9 -16.26 -13.18 -5.16
CA ASN A 9 -15.48 -12.47 -4.18
C ASN A 9 -14.12 -13.14 -4.30
N ARG A 10 -13.21 -12.50 -5.04
CA ARG A 10 -11.88 -13.03 -5.40
C ARG A 10 -10.98 -12.94 -4.16
N ARG A 11 -11.54 -13.32 -3.01
CA ARG A 11 -10.99 -13.66 -1.69
C ARG A 11 -10.07 -14.89 -1.76
N LYS A 12 -9.48 -15.20 -2.91
CA LYS A 12 -8.37 -16.15 -2.99
C LYS A 12 -7.13 -15.43 -2.50
N VAL A 13 -6.97 -15.48 -1.17
CA VAL A 13 -5.71 -15.48 -0.41
C VAL A 13 -4.56 -14.78 -1.14
N ARG A 14 -4.29 -13.51 -0.81
CA ARG A 14 -3.04 -12.84 -1.19
C ARG A 14 -1.88 -13.53 -0.45
N LEU A 15 -1.27 -14.54 -1.08
CA LEU A 15 -0.08 -15.26 -0.61
C LEU A 15 1.20 -14.43 -0.83
N GLY A 16 1.16 -13.14 -0.50
CA GLY A 16 2.27 -12.21 -0.70
C GLY A 16 2.68 -11.54 0.61
N LEU A 17 3.91 -11.03 0.65
CA LEU A 17 4.36 -10.19 1.75
C LEU A 17 3.46 -8.96 1.87
N LYS A 18 3.26 -8.50 3.11
CA LYS A 18 2.46 -7.32 3.42
C LYS A 18 3.30 -6.32 4.18
N VAL A 19 3.01 -5.06 3.96
CA VAL A 19 3.55 -3.96 4.75
C VAL A 19 2.41 -3.17 5.36
N ILE A 20 2.49 -2.97 6.67
CA ILE A 20 1.64 -2.09 7.44
C ILE A 20 2.40 -0.78 7.59
N HIS A 21 1.81 0.31 7.13
CA HIS A 21 2.48 1.61 7.08
C HIS A 21 1.51 2.73 7.36
N ARG A 22 2.05 3.90 7.72
CA ARG A 22 1.28 5.14 7.74
C ARG A 22 1.24 5.66 6.31
N HIS A 23 0.06 6.04 5.85
CA HIS A 23 -0.16 6.46 4.48
C HIS A 23 -0.89 7.79 4.45
N ARG A 24 -0.41 8.72 3.62
CA ARG A 24 -0.97 10.05 3.46
C ARG A 24 -1.63 10.21 2.09
N VAL A 25 -2.84 10.76 2.11
CA VAL A 25 -3.58 11.24 0.93
C VAL A 25 -4.01 12.69 1.22
N GLY A 26 -3.36 13.65 0.55
CA GLY A 26 -3.53 15.07 0.86
C GLY A 26 -3.19 15.36 2.33
N SER A 27 -4.15 15.90 3.08
CA SER A 27 -4.04 16.19 4.52
C SER A 27 -4.36 15.01 5.45
N HIS A 28 -4.80 13.86 4.92
CA HIS A 28 -5.25 12.74 5.74
C HIS A 28 -4.17 11.67 5.86
N GLU A 29 -3.75 11.37 7.09
CA GLU A 29 -2.86 10.25 7.42
C GLU A 29 -3.66 9.12 8.07
N PHE A 30 -3.47 7.89 7.60
CA PHE A 30 -4.12 6.71 8.14
C PHE A 30 -3.23 5.47 8.03
N ARG A 31 -3.48 4.47 8.87
CA ARG A 31 -2.79 3.18 8.78
C ARG A 31 -3.33 2.36 7.62
N ARG A 32 -2.45 1.87 6.77
CA ARG A 32 -2.79 1.11 5.57
C ARG A 32 -2.03 -0.21 5.54
N VAL A 33 -2.68 -1.25 5.00
CA VAL A 33 -2.03 -2.51 4.62
C VAL A 33 -1.84 -2.52 3.11
N SER A 34 -0.60 -2.61 2.66
CA SER A 34 -0.23 -2.72 1.25
C SER A 34 0.46 -4.05 0.99
N GLU A 35 0.44 -4.48 -0.27
CA GLU A 35 1.26 -5.60 -0.71
C GLU A 35 2.71 -5.13 -0.81
N LEU A 36 3.63 -5.92 -0.26
CA LEU A 36 5.06 -5.66 -0.30
C LEU A 36 5.69 -6.55 -1.36
N VAL A 37 6.46 -5.95 -2.25
CA VAL A 37 7.21 -6.65 -3.29
C VAL A 37 8.66 -6.20 -3.28
N PHE A 38 9.56 -7.06 -3.74
CA PHE A 38 10.96 -6.72 -3.95
C PHE A 38 11.23 -6.69 -5.45
N ILE A 39 11.57 -5.52 -5.98
CA ILE A 39 11.94 -5.35 -7.39
C ILE A 39 13.42 -5.04 -7.43
N ARG A 40 14.23 -5.93 -8.01
CA ARG A 40 15.70 -5.82 -8.05
C ARG A 40 16.31 -5.59 -6.65
N GLY A 41 15.81 -6.32 -5.65
CA GLY A 41 16.27 -6.22 -4.26
C GLY A 41 15.76 -5.01 -3.48
N ARG A 42 15.02 -4.09 -4.12
CA ARG A 42 14.47 -2.91 -3.44
C ARG A 42 13.01 -3.15 -3.00
N PRO A 43 12.68 -2.91 -1.72
CA PRO A 43 11.32 -3.07 -1.23
C PRO A 43 10.41 -1.96 -1.76
N LYS A 44 9.22 -2.35 -2.23
CA LYS A 44 8.18 -1.44 -2.72
C LYS A 44 6.83 -1.83 -2.16
N ALA A 45 6.02 -0.83 -1.80
CA ALA A 45 4.61 -1.01 -1.47
C ALA A 45 3.75 -0.80 -2.72
N ILE A 46 2.84 -1.74 -3.01
CA ILE A 46 1.80 -1.55 -4.02
C ILE A 46 0.64 -0.77 -3.39
N LEU A 47 0.42 0.45 -3.88
CA LEU A 47 -0.61 1.37 -3.42
C LEU A 47 -1.90 1.28 -4.24
N GLY A 48 -1.93 0.52 -5.33
CA GLY A 48 -3.14 0.37 -6.13
C GLY A 48 -3.02 -0.77 -7.14
N TRP A 49 -4.17 -1.29 -7.54
CA TRP A 49 -4.29 -2.28 -8.60
C TRP A 49 -5.29 -1.78 -9.64
N VAL A 50 -5.03 -2.09 -10.90
CA VAL A 50 -5.93 -1.84 -12.03
C VAL A 50 -6.10 -3.14 -12.82
N ASP A 51 -7.24 -3.30 -13.47
CA ASP A 51 -7.47 -4.36 -14.45
C ASP A 51 -7.16 -3.81 -15.84
N VAL A 52 -6.23 -4.44 -16.55
CA VAL A 52 -5.84 -4.11 -17.92
C VAL A 52 -6.07 -5.34 -18.77
N GLY A 53 -7.17 -5.35 -19.54
CA GLY A 53 -7.50 -6.46 -20.43
C GLY A 53 -7.68 -7.81 -19.70
N GLY A 54 -8.24 -7.81 -18.49
CA GLY A 54 -8.41 -8.99 -17.64
C GLY A 54 -7.16 -9.35 -16.82
N MET A 55 -6.06 -8.62 -16.98
CA MET A 55 -4.83 -8.80 -16.22
C MET A 55 -4.74 -7.77 -15.09
N ARG A 56 -4.52 -8.25 -13.86
CA ARG A 56 -4.41 -7.37 -12.69
C ARG A 56 -2.98 -6.83 -12.57
N ALA A 57 -2.79 -5.54 -12.83
CA ALA A 57 -1.51 -4.85 -12.81
C ALA A 57 -1.39 -3.86 -11.64
N PRO A 58 -0.21 -3.68 -11.03
CA PRO A 58 0.01 -2.62 -10.06
C PRO A 58 0.02 -1.27 -10.78
N ILE A 59 -0.74 -0.29 -10.26
CA ILE A 59 -0.81 1.05 -10.88
C ILE A 59 0.07 2.08 -10.14
N TYR A 60 0.22 1.94 -8.82
CA TYR A 60 1.05 2.84 -8.01
C TYR A 60 1.99 2.02 -7.14
N LEU A 61 3.28 2.29 -7.27
CA LEU A 61 4.36 1.71 -6.48
C LEU A 61 5.00 2.82 -5.66
N CYS A 62 5.25 2.54 -4.39
CA CYS A 62 5.98 3.43 -3.50
C CYS A 62 7.28 2.75 -3.08
N ASP A 63 8.41 3.42 -3.29
CA ASP A 63 9.70 2.97 -2.79
C ASP A 63 9.74 3.05 -1.26
N LEU A 64 10.26 1.99 -0.64
CA LEU A 64 10.46 1.93 0.80
C LEU A 64 11.97 1.96 1.10
N ASP A 65 12.35 2.69 2.14
CA ASP A 65 13.68 2.57 2.70
C ASP A 65 13.81 1.22 3.44
N PRO A 66 14.73 0.32 3.04
CA PRO A 66 14.94 -0.96 3.73
C PRO A 66 15.26 -0.80 5.21
N ALA A 67 15.95 0.28 5.61
CA ALA A 67 16.32 0.50 7.01
C ALA A 67 15.12 0.79 7.92
N LYS A 68 13.98 1.22 7.33
CA LYS A 68 12.75 1.55 8.04
C LYS A 68 11.70 0.44 7.97
N LEU A 69 12.05 -0.69 7.35
CA LEU A 69 11.19 -1.84 7.17
C LEU A 69 11.51 -2.93 8.21
N LYS A 70 10.55 -3.22 9.09
CA LYS A 70 10.72 -4.15 10.22
C LYS A 70 9.81 -5.36 10.06
N LYS A 71 10.34 -6.57 10.20
CA LYS A 71 9.51 -7.79 10.17
C LYS A 71 8.65 -7.87 11.42
N ALA A 72 7.36 -8.18 11.27
CA ALA A 72 6.46 -8.38 12.40
C ALA A 72 6.82 -9.68 13.15
N ALA A 73 6.94 -9.61 14.47
CA ALA A 73 7.30 -10.78 15.29
C ALA A 73 6.18 -11.83 15.35
N ALA A 74 4.92 -11.40 15.42
CA ALA A 74 3.76 -12.27 15.64
C ALA A 74 2.95 -12.58 14.37
N ALA A 75 3.31 -12.00 13.22
CA ALA A 75 2.54 -12.14 11.99
C ALA A 75 3.44 -12.57 10.82
N LYS A 76 3.20 -13.79 10.33
CA LYS A 76 3.91 -14.33 9.17
C LYS A 76 3.72 -13.40 7.95
N ASP A 77 4.77 -13.26 7.15
CA ASP A 77 4.77 -12.51 5.90
C ASP A 77 4.35 -11.04 6.03
N THR A 78 4.44 -10.47 7.23
CA THR A 78 4.03 -9.11 7.54
C THR A 78 5.21 -8.28 8.00
N TYR A 79 5.29 -7.06 7.49
CA TYR A 79 6.27 -6.05 7.84
C TYR A 79 5.56 -4.78 8.33
N TYR A 80 6.26 -4.00 9.16
CA TYR A 80 5.93 -2.64 9.54
C TYR A 80 6.88 -1.68 8.84
N TYR A 81 6.37 -0.52 8.44
CA TYR A 81 7.18 0.58 7.92
C TYR A 81 7.00 1.80 8.83
N ASP A 82 8.11 2.34 9.30
CA ASP A 82 8.09 3.35 10.37
C ASP A 82 7.77 4.78 9.86
N GLU A 83 7.84 4.98 8.55
CA GLU A 83 7.57 6.26 7.90
C GLU A 83 6.21 6.36 7.23
N VAL A 84 5.85 7.60 6.89
CA VAL A 84 4.64 7.92 6.15
C VAL A 84 4.92 7.79 4.66
N THR A 85 4.24 6.87 3.98
CA THR A 85 4.23 6.85 2.52
C THR A 85 3.16 7.79 1.99
N THR A 86 3.35 8.31 0.78
CA THR A 86 2.34 9.15 0.10
C THR A 86 1.95 8.48 -1.20
N ASP A 87 0.67 8.58 -1.57
CA ASP A 87 0.25 8.24 -2.93
C ASP A 87 0.79 9.32 -3.90
N PRO A 88 1.53 8.95 -4.96
CA PRO A 88 2.15 9.92 -5.87
C PRO A 88 1.18 10.94 -6.46
N ARG A 89 -0.11 10.60 -6.58
CA ARG A 89 -1.14 11.53 -7.07
C ARG A 89 -1.43 12.70 -6.13
N TYR A 90 -0.97 12.63 -4.89
CA TYR A 90 -1.28 13.59 -3.82
C TYR A 90 -0.02 14.18 -3.18
N GLU A 91 1.15 14.03 -3.80
CA GLU A 91 2.41 14.60 -3.29
C GLU A 91 2.34 16.13 -3.17
N ASP A 92 1.76 16.79 -4.17
CA ASP A 92 1.58 18.26 -4.21
C ASP A 92 0.52 18.77 -3.22
N LEU A 93 -0.31 17.87 -2.69
CA LEU A 93 -1.37 18.20 -1.73
C LEU A 93 -0.90 18.00 -0.29
N ALA A 94 0.42 17.96 -0.06
CA ALA A 94 0.98 17.85 1.27
C ALA A 94 0.54 19.06 2.14
N PRO A 95 0.14 18.82 3.41
CA PRO A 95 -0.25 19.92 4.28
C PRO A 95 0.92 20.89 4.50
N PRO A 96 0.63 22.20 4.68
CA PRO A 96 1.63 23.20 5.00
C PRO A 96 2.48 22.81 6.22
N PRO A 97 3.75 23.24 6.32
CA PRO A 97 4.65 22.86 7.40
C PRO A 97 4.09 23.05 8.81
N GLU A 98 3.26 24.08 9.01
CA GLU A 98 2.63 24.41 10.29
C GLU A 98 1.65 23.33 10.79
N GLN A 99 1.00 22.62 9.87
CA GLN A 99 0.04 21.56 10.22
C GLN A 99 0.70 20.22 10.51
N ARG A 100 2.01 20.06 10.24
CA ARG A 100 2.76 18.81 10.48
C ARG A 100 3.17 18.61 11.94
N LYS A 101 3.16 19.67 12.76
CA LYS A 101 3.61 19.65 14.16
C LYS A 101 2.50 19.44 15.20
N ALA A 102 1.24 19.37 14.79
CA ALA A 102 0.10 19.38 15.70
C ALA A 102 -0.40 17.98 16.14
N ARG A 103 0.38 16.90 15.94
CA ARG A 103 -0.05 15.53 16.29
C ARG A 103 1.06 14.70 16.89
#